data_AF-A0AAW7D4J5-F1
#
_entry.id   AF-A0AAW7D4J5-F1
#
_cell.length_a   1.000
_cell.length_b   1.000
_cell.length_c   1.000
_cell.angle_alpha   90.00
_cell.angle_beta   90.00
_cell.angle_gamma   90.00
#
_symmetry.space_group_name_H-M   'P 1'
#
loop_
_entity.id
_entity.type
_entity.pdbx_description
1 polymer ?
#
loop_
_entity_poly.entity_id
_entity_poly.type
_entity_poly.pdbx_seq_one_letter_code
_entity_poly.pdbx_strand_id
1 'polypeptide(L)'
;MKKLCVGLALAFSFGAFANTGEIDKKEKEEQRLERVNCYEILIYADTFNNGVQVSSTQIGTHHKSCTPSKSLIWYDEVVASYEGMFHYNRQTQTGTLVRIPFMPSLMSDDVCDTYTTLPVSPK
;
A
#
# COMPACT_ATOMS: atom_id res chain seq x y z
N MET A 1 40.12 7.39 -40.79
CA MET A 1 38.67 7.43 -40.51
C MET A 1 38.19 6.02 -40.17
N LYS A 2 37.36 5.88 -39.11
CA LYS A 2 36.49 4.74 -38.72
C LYS A 2 37.23 3.44 -38.29
N LYS A 3 37.46 3.19 -36.99
CA LYS A 3 36.58 2.64 -35.89
C LYS A 3 36.27 1.14 -36.02
N LEU A 4 36.47 0.41 -34.90
CA LEU A 4 35.81 -0.80 -34.34
C LEU A 4 36.89 -1.79 -33.83
N CYS A 5 37.16 -1.94 -32.51
CA CYS A 5 36.31 -2.41 -31.39
C CYS A 5 35.54 -3.69 -31.76
N VAL A 6 35.48 -4.79 -31.04
CA VAL A 6 35.95 -5.23 -29.71
C VAL A 6 35.79 -6.76 -29.78
N GLY A 7 36.73 -7.52 -29.20
CA GLY A 7 36.55 -8.95 -28.98
C GLY A 7 35.60 -9.20 -27.81
N LEU A 8 34.70 -10.17 -27.96
CA LEU A 8 34.37 -11.14 -26.91
C LEU A 8 33.53 -12.25 -27.54
N ALA A 9 34.09 -13.45 -27.63
CA ALA A 9 33.35 -14.66 -27.94
C ALA A 9 32.76 -15.20 -26.63
N LEU A 10 31.43 -15.32 -26.57
CA LEU A 10 30.75 -16.14 -25.58
C LEU A 10 29.85 -17.12 -26.34
N ALA A 11 30.36 -18.33 -26.52
CA ALA A 11 29.60 -19.47 -26.97
C ALA A 11 28.72 -19.95 -25.81
N PHE A 12 27.40 -19.74 -25.90
CA PHE A 12 26.44 -20.47 -25.09
C PHE A 12 25.89 -21.61 -25.94
N SER A 13 26.33 -22.81 -25.58
CA SER A 13 25.92 -24.09 -26.15
C SER A 13 24.43 -24.33 -25.95
N PHE A 14 23.75 -24.65 -27.05
CA PHE A 14 22.36 -25.11 -27.07
C PHE A 14 22.25 -26.48 -26.38
N GLY A 15 21.61 -26.51 -25.22
CA GLY A 15 21.03 -27.73 -24.67
C GLY A 15 19.61 -27.89 -25.21
N ALA A 16 19.42 -28.79 -26.18
CA ALA A 16 18.10 -29.23 -26.58
C ALA A 16 17.53 -30.16 -25.50
N PHE A 17 16.43 -29.78 -24.86
CA PHE A 17 15.57 -30.73 -24.15
C PHE A 17 14.19 -30.75 -24.78
N ALA A 18 13.75 -31.98 -25.01
CA ALA A 18 12.61 -32.37 -25.78
C ALA A 18 11.28 -31.91 -25.17
N ASN A 19 10.35 -31.61 -26.09
CA ASN A 19 8.92 -31.55 -25.88
C ASN A 19 8.40 -32.87 -25.25
N THR A 20 7.95 -32.81 -24.01
CA THR A 20 6.91 -33.70 -23.47
C THR A 20 5.94 -32.82 -22.70
N GLY A 21 4.75 -32.62 -23.30
CA GLY A 21 3.67 -31.85 -22.72
C GLY A 21 3.17 -32.48 -21.43
N GLU A 22 3.62 -31.97 -20.29
CA GLU A 22 2.96 -32.16 -19.00
C GLU A 22 3.38 -31.13 -17.94
N ILE A 23 3.66 -29.89 -18.35
CA ILE A 23 4.00 -28.79 -17.42
C ILE A 23 2.93 -27.68 -17.45
N ASP A 24 1.67 -28.03 -17.75
CA ASP A 24 0.61 -27.00 -17.89
C ASP A 24 -0.63 -27.27 -17.04
N LYS A 25 -0.45 -28.01 -15.94
CA LYS A 25 -1.53 -28.28 -14.97
C LYS A 25 -1.21 -27.93 -13.52
N LYS A 26 0.05 -27.64 -13.18
CA LYS A 26 0.41 -27.25 -11.80
C LYS A 26 0.61 -25.75 -11.58
N GLU A 27 0.79 -24.95 -12.63
CA GLU A 27 0.87 -23.49 -12.51
C GLU A 27 -0.51 -22.80 -12.51
N LYS A 28 -1.59 -23.54 -12.79
CA LYS A 28 -2.95 -23.00 -12.92
C LYS A 28 -3.80 -23.01 -11.63
N GLU A 29 -3.33 -23.67 -10.56
CA GLU A 29 -4.12 -23.87 -9.33
C GLU A 29 -3.68 -23.04 -8.11
N GLU A 30 -2.59 -22.27 -8.18
CA GLU A 30 -2.16 -21.37 -7.09
C GLU A 30 -2.22 -19.88 -7.44
N GLN A 31 -3.05 -19.48 -8.41
CA GLN A 31 -3.64 -18.14 -8.33
C GLN A 31 -4.64 -18.13 -7.17
N ARG A 32 -4.14 -18.07 -5.93
CA ARG A 32 -4.92 -17.53 -4.81
C ARG A 32 -5.34 -16.14 -5.27
N LEU A 33 -6.58 -15.99 -5.69
CA LEU A 33 -7.22 -14.68 -5.82
C LEU A 33 -7.00 -13.97 -4.49
N GLU A 34 -6.03 -13.07 -4.43
CA GLU A 34 -5.74 -12.30 -3.23
C GLU A 34 -7.02 -11.55 -2.89
N ARG A 35 -7.59 -11.86 -1.72
CA ARG A 35 -8.82 -11.23 -1.27
C ARG A 35 -8.58 -9.73 -1.17
N VAL A 36 -9.32 -8.97 -1.97
CA VAL A 36 -9.41 -7.52 -1.84
C VAL A 36 -10.39 -7.23 -0.71
N ASN A 37 -9.93 -6.42 0.24
CA ASN A 37 -10.70 -5.92 1.37
C ASN A 37 -10.83 -4.40 1.21
N CYS A 38 -11.78 -3.74 1.89
CA CYS A 38 -11.70 -2.29 2.05
C CYS A 38 -11.29 -1.85 3.46
N TYR A 39 -10.43 -0.84 3.46
CA TYR A 39 -9.72 -0.37 4.63
C TYR A 39 -10.02 1.11 4.86
N GLU A 40 -10.01 1.50 6.14
CA GLU A 40 -10.19 2.86 6.61
C GLU A 40 -8.98 3.34 7.41
N ILE A 41 -8.62 4.61 7.25
CA ILE A 41 -7.69 5.32 8.13
C ILE A 41 -8.38 6.59 8.63
N LEU A 42 -8.58 6.69 9.94
CA LEU A 42 -9.09 7.88 10.62
C LEU A 42 -7.93 8.75 11.09
N ILE A 43 -7.98 10.05 10.80
CA ILE A 43 -6.92 11.01 11.14
C ILE A 43 -7.43 11.93 12.24
N TYR A 44 -6.63 12.11 13.28
CA TYR A 44 -6.96 12.96 14.42
C TYR A 44 -5.95 14.09 14.60
N ALA A 45 -6.42 15.24 15.06
CA ALA A 45 -5.62 16.31 15.61
C ALA A 45 -5.74 16.27 17.14
N ASP A 46 -4.63 15.98 17.81
CA ASP A 46 -4.55 15.96 19.27
C ASP A 46 -3.89 17.26 19.75
N THR A 47 -4.63 18.05 20.54
CA THR A 47 -4.12 19.31 21.10
C THR A 47 -3.63 19.08 22.52
N PHE A 48 -2.45 19.61 22.80
CA PHE A 48 -1.76 19.51 24.08
C PHE A 48 -1.58 20.89 24.69
N ASN A 49 -1.71 20.95 26.01
CA ASN A 49 -1.36 22.10 26.83
C ASN A 49 -0.49 21.64 28.00
N ASN A 50 0.76 22.08 28.05
CA ASN A 50 1.74 21.70 29.07
C ASN A 50 1.84 20.16 29.25
N GLY A 51 1.86 19.42 28.13
CA GLY A 51 2.01 17.96 28.12
C GLY A 51 0.73 17.18 28.33
N VAL A 52 -0.37 17.83 28.68
CA VAL A 52 -1.68 17.19 28.85
C VAL A 52 -2.47 17.29 27.56
N GLN A 53 -2.97 16.16 27.06
CA GLN A 53 -3.91 16.15 25.95
C GLN A 53 -5.25 16.76 26.41
N VAL A 54 -5.64 17.87 25.81
CA VAL A 54 -6.86 18.61 26.15
C VAL A 54 -8.00 18.32 25.19
N SER A 55 -7.70 17.90 23.95
CA SER A 55 -8.71 17.52 22.96
C SER A 55 -8.16 16.54 21.93
N SER A 56 -9.07 15.80 21.29
CA SER A 56 -8.81 14.97 20.11
C SER A 56 -9.97 15.18 19.14
N THR A 57 -9.66 15.68 17.94
CA THR A 57 -10.68 15.96 16.92
C THR A 57 -10.34 15.16 15.67
N GLN A 58 -11.30 14.42 15.12
CA GLN A 58 -11.12 13.78 13.82
C GLN A 58 -11.07 14.85 12.71
N ILE A 59 -10.01 14.85 11.92
CA ILE A 59 -9.74 15.84 10.87
C ILE A 59 -9.78 15.24 9.46
N GLY A 60 -9.85 13.90 9.34
CA GLY A 60 -9.91 13.24 8.06
C GLY A 60 -10.25 11.76 8.16
N THR A 61 -10.72 11.22 7.04
CA THR A 61 -10.98 9.80 6.84
C THR A 61 -10.53 9.44 5.43
N HIS A 62 -9.80 8.34 5.29
CA HIS A 62 -9.39 7.80 4.00
C HIS A 62 -9.90 6.37 3.86
N HIS A 63 -10.36 6.02 2.65
CA HIS A 63 -10.84 4.68 2.32
C HIS A 63 -10.12 4.12 1.10
N LYS A 64 -9.79 2.83 1.10
CA LYS A 64 -9.22 2.15 -0.07
C LYS A 64 -9.53 0.65 -0.09
N SER A 65 -10.01 0.18 -1.23
CA SER A 65 -10.14 -1.25 -1.51
C SER A 65 -8.83 -1.79 -2.08
N CYS A 66 -8.16 -2.67 -1.34
CA CYS A 66 -6.88 -3.24 -1.76
C CYS A 66 -6.61 -4.58 -1.07
N THR A 67 -5.55 -5.27 -1.50
CA THR A 67 -5.07 -6.48 -0.82
C THR A 67 -4.37 -6.08 0.49
N PRO A 68 -4.26 -6.99 1.49
CA PRO A 68 -3.62 -6.66 2.77
C PRO A 68 -2.16 -6.19 2.65
N SER A 69 -1.43 -6.65 1.63
CA SER A 69 -0.06 -6.18 1.37
C SER A 69 -0.03 -4.73 0.85
N LYS A 70 -0.99 -4.37 -0.01
CA LYS A 70 -1.12 -3.01 -0.56
C LYS A 70 -1.69 -2.00 0.43
N SER A 71 -2.44 -2.44 1.44
CA SER A 71 -2.99 -1.53 2.46
C SER A 71 -1.88 -0.91 3.33
N LEU A 72 -0.79 -1.62 3.57
CA LEU A 72 0.36 -1.09 4.31
C LEU A 72 1.13 -0.03 3.50
N ILE A 73 1.32 -0.26 2.20
CA ILE A 73 1.94 0.74 1.30
C ILE A 73 1.09 2.01 1.26
N TRP A 74 -0.23 1.85 1.14
CA TRP A 74 -1.16 2.97 1.17
C TRP A 74 -1.16 3.72 2.51
N TYR A 75 -1.03 3.00 3.62
CA TYR A 75 -0.89 3.63 4.94
C TYR A 75 0.29 4.60 4.97
N ASP A 76 1.46 4.18 4.47
CA ASP A 76 2.65 5.04 4.42
C ASP A 76 2.43 6.28 3.54
N GLU A 77 1.74 6.13 2.39
CA GLU A 77 1.35 7.25 1.53
C GLU A 77 0.47 8.26 2.28
N VAL A 78 -0.51 7.78 3.05
CA VAL A 78 -1.39 8.65 3.85
C VAL A 78 -0.60 9.32 4.96
N VAL A 79 0.23 8.61 5.73
CA VAL A 79 1.05 9.20 6.79
C VAL A 79 1.92 10.33 6.26
N ALA A 80 2.61 10.10 5.13
CA ALA A 80 3.46 11.10 4.50
C ALA A 80 2.69 12.38 4.10
N SER A 81 1.43 12.25 3.70
CA SER A 81 0.60 13.40 3.32
C SER A 81 0.24 14.35 4.47
N TYR A 82 0.36 13.90 5.72
CA TYR A 82 0.09 14.69 6.93
C TYR A 82 1.35 15.24 7.61
N GLU A 83 2.54 14.96 7.08
CA GLU A 83 3.78 15.48 7.64
C GLU A 83 3.79 17.02 7.65
N GLY A 84 4.11 17.61 8.80
CA GLY A 84 4.25 19.07 8.94
C GLY A 84 2.94 19.86 9.00
N MET A 85 1.76 19.23 8.97
CA MET A 85 0.48 19.94 8.96
C MET A 85 0.12 20.67 10.26
N PHE A 86 0.79 20.37 11.38
CA PHE A 86 0.53 20.99 12.67
C PHE A 86 1.82 21.31 13.43
N HIS A 87 1.71 22.24 14.37
CA HIS A 87 2.83 22.71 15.16
C HIS A 87 2.71 22.26 16.62
N TYR A 88 3.78 21.64 17.13
CA TYR A 88 3.93 21.29 18.53
C TYR A 88 5.26 21.81 19.05
N ASN A 89 5.21 22.66 20.08
CA ASN A 89 6.39 23.16 20.74
C ASN A 89 6.82 22.15 21.82
N ARG A 90 7.96 21.49 21.57
CA ARG A 90 8.53 20.50 22.51
C ARG A 90 8.99 21.10 23.84
N GLN A 91 9.39 22.37 23.87
CA GLN A 91 9.88 23.02 25.10
C GLN A 91 8.73 23.33 26.06
N THR A 92 7.61 23.84 25.53
CA THR A 92 6.43 24.17 26.34
C THR A 92 5.43 23.02 26.43
N GLN A 93 5.65 21.94 25.66
CA GLN A 93 4.74 20.80 25.52
C GLN A 93 3.31 21.22 25.12
N THR A 94 3.21 22.21 24.24
CA THR A 94 1.95 22.84 23.84
C THR A 94 1.87 22.90 22.33
N GLY A 95 0.69 22.64 21.79
CA GLY A 95 0.42 22.70 20.35
C GLY A 95 -0.46 21.54 19.92
N THR A 96 -0.46 21.25 18.62
CA THR A 96 -1.26 20.17 18.03
C THR A 96 -0.37 19.21 17.28
N LEU A 97 -0.64 17.91 17.43
CA LEU A 97 0.00 16.82 16.71
C LEU A 97 -1.04 16.06 15.89
N VAL A 98 -0.62 15.55 14.73
CA VAL A 98 -1.43 14.56 14.00
C VAL A 98 -1.26 13.21 14.66
N ARG A 99 -2.37 12.55 14.95
CA ARG A 99 -2.43 11.15 15.35
C ARG A 99 -3.09 10.33 14.25
N ILE A 100 -2.35 9.34 13.76
CA ILE A 100 -2.81 8.36 12.78
C ILE A 100 -2.70 6.98 13.44
N PRO A 101 -3.75 6.13 13.43
CA PRO A 101 -3.68 4.76 13.92
C PRO A 101 -2.58 3.98 13.20
N PHE A 102 -1.90 3.07 13.89
CA PHE A 102 -0.71 2.39 13.37
C PHE A 102 -0.94 1.52 12.11
N MET A 103 -2.19 1.20 11.79
CA MET A 103 -2.55 0.45 10.60
C MET A 103 -3.97 0.80 10.12
N PRO A 104 -4.28 0.58 8.83
CA PRO A 104 -5.64 0.69 8.33
C PRO A 104 -6.58 -0.31 9.00
N SER A 105 -7.78 0.12 9.34
CA SER A 105 -8.82 -0.71 9.91
C SER A 105 -9.60 -1.42 8.81
N LEU A 106 -9.83 -2.72 8.95
CA LEU A 106 -10.70 -3.46 8.04
C LEU A 106 -12.15 -3.02 8.26
N MET A 107 -12.83 -2.61 7.20
CA MET A 107 -14.25 -2.28 7.26
C MET A 107 -15.10 -3.54 7.08
N SER A 108 -16.33 -3.52 7.59
CA SER A 108 -17.31 -4.56 7.31
C SER A 108 -17.74 -4.52 5.84
N ASP A 109 -18.02 -5.70 5.27
CA ASP A 109 -18.29 -5.87 3.84
C ASP A 109 -19.49 -5.03 3.34
N ASP A 110 -20.46 -4.75 4.22
CA ASP A 110 -21.66 -3.94 3.95
C ASP A 110 -21.38 -2.45 3.72
N VAL A 111 -20.26 -1.92 4.24
CA VAL A 111 -19.83 -0.54 4.00
C VAL A 111 -19.00 -0.44 2.71
N CYS A 112 -18.31 -1.51 2.33
CA CYS A 112 -17.43 -1.54 1.16
C CYS A 112 -18.17 -1.45 -0.17
N ASP A 113 -19.41 -1.94 -0.27
CA ASP A 113 -20.21 -1.96 -1.51
C ASP A 113 -20.45 -0.57 -2.12
N THR A 114 -20.30 0.50 -1.35
CA THR A 114 -20.40 1.89 -1.84
C THR A 114 -19.17 2.34 -2.64
N TYR A 115 -18.03 1.66 -2.49
CA TYR A 115 -16.73 2.02 -3.10
C TYR A 115 -16.17 0.94 -4.04
N THR A 116 -16.81 -0.24 -4.10
CA THR A 116 -16.44 -1.36 -4.98
C THR A 116 -17.38 -1.49 -6.17
N THR A 117 -17.39 -0.52 -7.07
CA THR A 117 -17.81 -0.77 -8.46
C THR A 117 -16.57 -0.84 -9.34
N LEU A 118 -15.78 -1.90 -9.20
CA LEU A 118 -14.93 -2.32 -10.32
C LEU A 118 -15.84 -3.10 -11.28
N PRO A 119 -15.89 -2.73 -12.58
CA PRO A 119 -16.69 -3.47 -13.54
C PRO A 119 -16.12 -4.89 -13.61
N VAL A 120 -16.94 -5.86 -13.23
CA VAL A 120 -16.71 -7.25 -13.59
C VAL A 120 -16.84 -7.29 -15.11
N SER A 121 -15.72 -7.29 -15.84
CA SER A 121 -15.74 -7.64 -17.26
C SER A 121 -16.29 -9.06 -17.38
N PRO A 122 -17.45 -9.27 -18.04
CA PRO A 122 -17.88 -10.61 -18.37
C PRO A 122 -16.91 -11.20 -19.40
N LYS A 123 -16.69 -12.51 -19.25
CA LYS A 123 -15.76 -13.39 -19.99
C LYS A 123 -15.56 -13.11 -21.48
#